data_AF-A0A7T8JX68-F1
#
_entry.id   AF-A0A7T8JX68-F1
#
_cell.length_a   1.000
_cell.length_b   1.000
_cell.length_c   1.000
_cell.angle_alpha   90.00
_cell.angle_beta   90.00
_cell.angle_gamma   90.00
#
_symmetry.space_group_name_H-M   'P 1'
#
loop_
_entity.id
_entity.type
_entity.pdbx_description
1 polymer ?
#
loop_
_entity_poly.entity_id
_entity_poly.type
_entity_poly.pdbx_seq_one_letter_code
_entity_poly.pdbx_strand_id
1 'polypeptide(L)'
;MSSELERRTAIVVALRCGRAPKEIIDFFKFPKATVYSIAKSFKESEDIEEGFLTPERKTPDRSKVRKRSADFMDRLQTMINDDPSVPMSILAERLNVHRTTVLHTIHEDLRCNSYVLRVRQMLSDAMKKKRLERCELWVKGVLAPQQP
;
A
#
# COMPACT_ATOMS: atom_id res chain seq x y z
N MET A 1 6.96 21.92 -8.41
CA MET A 1 5.54 21.94 -7.99
C MET A 1 4.68 21.99 -9.25
N SER A 2 3.51 21.35 -9.29
CA SER A 2 2.62 21.45 -10.45
C SER A 2 2.00 22.85 -10.51
N SER A 3 1.92 23.47 -11.70
CA SER A 3 1.36 24.82 -11.88
C SER A 3 -0.09 24.94 -11.41
N GLU A 4 -0.84 23.84 -11.40
CA GLU A 4 -2.19 23.81 -10.83
C GLU A 4 -2.17 23.94 -9.31
N LEU A 5 -1.22 23.28 -8.66
CA LEU A 5 -1.09 23.23 -7.21
C LEU A 5 -0.76 24.62 -6.66
N GLU A 6 0.13 25.34 -7.34
CA GLU A 6 0.46 26.74 -7.05
C GLU A 6 -0.77 27.67 -7.15
N ARG A 7 -1.61 27.49 -8.19
CA ARG A 7 -2.87 28.25 -8.32
C ARG A 7 -3.84 27.98 -7.17
N ARG A 8 -4.01 26.71 -6.79
CA ARG A 8 -4.89 26.34 -5.67
C ARG A 8 -4.38 26.92 -4.36
N THR A 9 -3.07 26.85 -4.10
CA THR A 9 -2.44 27.44 -2.90
C THR A 9 -2.66 28.94 -2.85
N ALA A 10 -2.42 29.66 -3.96
CA ALA A 10 -2.62 31.11 -4.03
C ALA A 10 -4.07 31.52 -3.73
N ILE A 11 -5.05 30.77 -4.24
CA ILE A 11 -6.48 31.01 -3.97
C ILE A 11 -6.80 30.78 -2.49
N VAL A 12 -6.33 29.68 -1.89
CA VAL A 12 -6.56 29.37 -0.46
C VAL A 12 -5.94 30.43 0.44
N VAL A 13 -4.71 30.87 0.15
CA VAL A 13 -4.05 31.94 0.92
C VAL A 13 -4.82 33.25 0.80
N ALA A 14 -5.27 33.63 -0.40
CA ALA A 14 -6.06 34.84 -0.59
C ALA A 14 -7.41 34.81 0.14
N LEU A 15 -8.08 33.65 0.18
CA LEU A 15 -9.31 33.45 0.95
C LEU A 15 -9.07 33.57 2.46
N ARG A 16 -7.98 33.00 2.99
CA ARG A 16 -7.57 33.16 4.40
C ARG A 16 -7.27 34.62 4.77
N CYS A 17 -6.77 35.40 3.83
CA CYS A 17 -6.59 36.84 3.99
C CYS A 17 -7.90 37.64 3.85
N GLY A 18 -9.06 36.99 3.76
CA GLY A 18 -10.37 37.64 3.69
C GLY A 18 -10.74 38.26 2.35
N ARG A 19 -10.04 37.90 1.25
CA ARG A 19 -10.33 38.45 -0.08
C ARG A 19 -11.56 37.81 -0.70
N ALA A 20 -12.36 38.62 -1.39
CA ALA A 20 -13.54 38.12 -2.08
C ALA A 20 -13.14 37.31 -3.34
N PRO A 21 -13.87 36.23 -3.71
CA PRO A 21 -13.59 35.45 -4.92
C PRO A 21 -13.48 36.27 -6.21
N LYS A 22 -14.24 37.37 -6.30
CA LYS A 22 -14.19 38.29 -7.44
C LYS A 22 -12.85 39.01 -7.53
N GLU A 23 -12.33 39.50 -6.41
CA GLU A 23 -11.02 40.17 -6.33
C GLU A 23 -9.88 39.20 -6.67
N ILE A 24 -10.01 37.93 -6.26
CA ILE A 24 -9.03 36.88 -6.58
C ILE A 24 -8.99 36.61 -8.08
N ILE A 25 -10.15 36.54 -8.75
CA ILE A 25 -10.25 36.38 -10.21
C ILE A 25 -9.61 37.58 -10.91
N ASP A 26 -9.92 38.79 -10.45
CA ASP A 26 -9.46 40.02 -11.09
C ASP A 26 -7.95 40.21 -10.92
N PHE A 27 -7.37 39.83 -9.78
CA PHE A 27 -5.94 39.94 -9.50
C PHE A 27 -5.12 38.82 -10.15
N PHE A 28 -5.46 37.55 -9.89
CA PHE A 28 -4.68 36.42 -10.37
C PHE A 28 -5.03 35.97 -11.80
N LYS A 29 -6.13 36.49 -12.38
CA LYS A 29 -6.66 36.09 -13.69
C LYS A 29 -6.94 34.59 -13.80
N PHE A 30 -7.28 33.95 -12.68
CA PHE A 30 -7.62 32.53 -12.66
C PHE A 30 -9.04 32.27 -13.16
N PRO A 31 -9.32 31.06 -13.70
CA PRO A 31 -10.66 30.72 -14.18
C PRO A 31 -11.70 30.83 -13.05
N LYS A 32 -12.81 31.50 -13.34
CA LYS A 32 -13.93 31.72 -12.40
C LYS A 32 -14.39 30.40 -11.77
N ALA A 33 -14.56 29.35 -12.57
CA ALA A 33 -15.01 28.04 -12.08
C ALA A 33 -14.10 27.47 -10.99
N THR A 34 -12.79 27.60 -11.15
CA THR A 34 -11.80 27.08 -10.19
C THR A 34 -11.83 27.86 -8.89
N VAL A 35 -11.88 29.19 -8.95
CA VAL A 35 -11.90 30.05 -7.76
C VAL A 35 -13.17 29.82 -6.94
N TYR A 36 -14.34 29.79 -7.58
CA TYR A 36 -15.60 29.55 -6.87
C TYR A 36 -15.72 28.12 -6.33
N SER A 37 -15.21 27.11 -7.05
CA SER A 37 -15.18 25.73 -6.54
C SER A 37 -14.34 25.62 -5.26
N ILE A 38 -13.20 26.31 -5.20
CA ILE A 38 -12.32 26.30 -4.03
C ILE A 38 -12.91 27.12 -2.89
N ALA A 39 -13.49 28.29 -3.18
CA ALA A 39 -14.16 29.11 -2.18
C ALA A 39 -15.36 28.39 -1.54
N LYS A 40 -16.08 27.57 -2.30
CA LYS A 40 -17.15 26.72 -1.78
C LYS A 40 -16.61 25.67 -0.81
N SER A 41 -15.60 24.90 -1.23
CA SER A 41 -14.97 23.90 -0.35
C SER A 41 -14.29 24.51 0.87
N PHE A 42 -13.77 25.74 0.76
CA PHE A 42 -13.15 26.48 1.84
C PHE A 42 -14.17 26.81 2.95
N LYS A 43 -15.35 27.33 2.57
CA LYS A 43 -16.44 27.61 3.51
C LYS A 43 -16.97 26.35 4.19
N GLU A 44 -17.13 25.25 3.42
CA GLU A 44 -17.57 23.95 3.97
C GLU A 44 -16.55 23.35 4.96
N SER A 45 -15.28 23.74 4.88
CA SER A 45 -14.22 23.27 5.78
C SER A 45 -13.94 24.17 6.98
N GLU A 46 -14.34 25.45 6.95
CA GLU A 46 -14.18 26.36 8.12
C GLU A 46 -15.03 25.91 9.32
N ASP A 47 -16.08 25.11 9.09
CA ASP A 47 -16.89 24.49 10.16
C ASP A 47 -16.18 23.31 10.85
N ILE A 48 -15.02 22.87 10.36
CA ILE A 48 -14.23 21.76 10.90
C ILE A 48 -12.92 22.35 11.43
N GLU A 49 -12.85 22.58 12.74
CA GLU A 49 -11.66 23.09 13.42
C GLU A 49 -10.39 22.36 12.95
N GLU A 50 -9.43 23.13 12.44
CA GLU A 50 -8.06 22.72 12.11
C GLU A 50 -7.89 21.67 11.00
N GLY A 51 -8.62 21.81 9.90
CA GLY A 51 -8.27 21.15 8.63
C GLY A 51 -7.38 22.03 7.76
N PHE A 52 -6.06 21.79 7.70
CA PHE A 52 -5.24 22.31 6.61
C PHE A 52 -5.89 21.93 5.27
N LEU A 53 -6.44 22.89 4.55
CA LEU A 53 -6.81 22.74 3.14
C LEU A 53 -5.51 22.55 2.35
N THR A 54 -4.94 21.36 2.43
CA THR A 54 -3.90 20.97 1.50
C THR A 54 -4.56 20.99 0.12
N PRO A 55 -4.00 21.70 -0.86
CA PRO A 55 -4.48 21.70 -2.24
C PRO A 55 -4.24 20.35 -2.93
N GLU A 56 -4.05 19.28 -2.15
CA GLU A 56 -3.88 17.94 -2.65
C GLU A 56 -5.15 17.50 -3.36
N ARG A 57 -4.94 17.00 -4.57
CA ARG A 57 -6.00 16.52 -5.43
C ARG A 57 -6.72 15.39 -4.70
N LYS A 58 -8.06 15.43 -4.70
CA LYS A 58 -8.88 14.28 -4.29
C LYS A 58 -8.34 13.04 -5.00
N THR A 59 -7.80 12.09 -4.23
CA THR A 59 -7.35 10.83 -4.79
C THR A 59 -8.59 10.13 -5.35
N PRO A 60 -8.58 9.75 -6.64
CA PRO A 60 -9.72 9.02 -7.18
C PRO A 60 -9.88 7.73 -6.38
N ASP A 61 -11.10 7.44 -5.95
CA ASP A 61 -11.42 6.16 -5.32
C ASP A 61 -11.26 5.06 -6.38
N ARG A 62 -10.10 4.41 -6.35
CA ARG A 62 -9.76 3.31 -7.25
C ARG A 62 -10.28 1.96 -6.76
N SER A 63 -10.91 1.89 -5.58
CA SER A 63 -11.37 0.63 -4.99
C SER A 63 -12.36 -0.10 -5.90
N LYS A 64 -13.30 0.64 -6.51
CA LYS A 64 -14.37 0.08 -7.36
C LYS A 64 -13.89 -0.48 -8.70
N VAL A 65 -12.71 -0.08 -9.17
CA VAL A 65 -12.14 -0.54 -10.46
C VAL A 65 -11.10 -1.66 -10.23
N ARG A 66 -10.60 -1.81 -9.00
CA ARG A 66 -9.52 -2.74 -8.70
C ARG A 66 -10.09 -4.16 -8.66
N LYS A 67 -9.70 -4.99 -9.62
CA LYS A 67 -9.94 -6.46 -9.60
C LYS A 67 -9.28 -7.17 -8.38
N ARG A 68 -8.52 -6.43 -7.57
CA ARG A 68 -7.85 -6.90 -6.35
C ARG A 68 -8.78 -6.69 -5.14
N SER A 69 -9.89 -7.43 -5.14
CA SER A 69 -10.80 -7.49 -3.99
C SER A 69 -10.14 -8.24 -2.82
N ALA A 70 -10.65 -8.06 -1.60
CA ALA A 70 -10.23 -8.84 -0.43
C ALA A 70 -10.37 -10.35 -0.68
N ASP A 71 -11.55 -10.78 -1.14
CA ASP A 71 -11.82 -12.19 -1.46
C ASP A 71 -10.86 -12.79 -2.50
N PHE A 72 -10.41 -11.96 -3.45
CA PHE A 72 -9.44 -12.38 -4.45
C PHE A 72 -8.06 -12.59 -3.82
N MET A 73 -7.64 -11.68 -2.95
CA MET A 73 -6.36 -11.77 -2.26
C MET A 73 -6.33 -13.00 -1.34
N ASP A 74 -7.41 -13.27 -0.63
CA ASP A 74 -7.52 -14.44 0.25
C ASP A 74 -7.40 -15.75 -0.55
N ARG A 75 -8.13 -15.88 -1.66
CA ARG A 75 -8.05 -17.06 -2.54
C ARG A 75 -6.66 -17.26 -3.15
N LEU A 76 -6.02 -16.16 -3.55
CA LEU A 76 -4.66 -16.21 -4.08
C LEU A 76 -3.67 -16.64 -2.99
N GLN A 77 -3.82 -16.11 -1.77
CA GLN A 77 -2.98 -16.45 -0.64
C GLN A 77 -3.12 -17.91 -0.24
N THR A 78 -4.34 -18.47 -0.23
CA THR A 78 -4.54 -19.90 0.06
C THR A 78 -3.82 -20.77 -0.97
N MET A 79 -3.94 -20.46 -2.26
CA MET A 79 -3.25 -21.23 -3.32
C MET A 79 -1.71 -21.17 -3.20
N ILE A 80 -1.16 -20.02 -2.79
CA ILE A 80 0.28 -19.86 -2.58
C ILE A 80 0.75 -20.64 -1.34
N ASN A 81 -0.05 -20.64 -0.27
CA ASN A 81 0.27 -21.35 0.96
C ASN A 81 0.22 -22.88 0.77
N ASP A 82 -0.73 -23.36 -0.04
CA ASP A 82 -0.85 -24.77 -0.37
C ASP A 82 0.36 -25.25 -1.18
N ASP A 83 0.69 -24.55 -2.28
CA ASP A 83 1.83 -24.87 -3.14
C ASP A 83 2.58 -23.60 -3.61
N PRO A 84 3.70 -23.21 -2.97
CA PRO A 84 4.43 -22.00 -3.32
C PRO A 84 5.22 -22.12 -4.64
N SER A 85 5.33 -23.33 -5.19
CA SER A 85 6.07 -23.61 -6.43
C SER A 85 5.25 -23.35 -7.70
N VAL A 86 3.95 -23.05 -7.57
CA VAL A 86 3.07 -22.85 -8.73
C VAL A 86 3.43 -21.55 -9.45
N PRO A 87 3.62 -21.57 -10.78
CA PRO A 87 3.91 -20.36 -11.53
C PRO A 87 2.70 -19.43 -11.55
N MET A 88 2.97 -18.12 -11.56
CA MET A 88 1.92 -17.09 -11.59
C MET A 88 0.96 -17.19 -12.77
N SER A 89 1.38 -17.75 -13.90
CA SER A 89 0.49 -17.99 -15.05
C SER A 89 -0.63 -18.96 -14.73
N ILE A 90 -0.32 -20.06 -14.04
CA ILE A 90 -1.33 -21.06 -13.64
C ILE A 90 -2.27 -20.48 -12.58
N LEU A 91 -1.74 -19.72 -11.61
CA LEU A 91 -2.59 -18.99 -10.65
C LEU A 91 -3.54 -18.03 -11.36
N ALA A 92 -3.07 -17.36 -12.40
CA ALA A 92 -3.86 -16.43 -13.19
C ALA A 92 -4.97 -17.13 -13.99
N GLU A 93 -4.68 -18.26 -14.60
CA GLU A 93 -5.67 -19.11 -15.29
C GLU A 93 -6.76 -19.61 -14.33
N ARG A 94 -6.35 -20.15 -13.16
CA ARG A 94 -7.28 -20.65 -12.13
C ARG A 94 -8.20 -19.56 -11.58
N LEU A 95 -7.69 -18.35 -11.43
CA LEU A 95 -8.44 -17.20 -10.92
C LEU A 95 -9.11 -16.38 -12.05
N ASN A 96 -8.98 -16.81 -13.31
CA ASN A 96 -9.49 -16.12 -14.50
C ASN A 96 -9.12 -14.62 -14.56
N VAL A 97 -7.86 -14.32 -14.24
CA VAL A 97 -7.30 -12.97 -14.27
C VAL A 97 -6.07 -12.93 -15.15
N HIS A 98 -5.68 -11.73 -15.59
CA HIS A 98 -4.43 -11.57 -16.31
C HIS A 98 -3.24 -11.77 -15.35
N ARG A 99 -2.15 -12.38 -15.85
CA ARG A 99 -0.92 -12.63 -15.09
C ARG A 99 -0.38 -11.39 -14.38
N THR A 100 -0.47 -10.21 -15.00
CA THR A 100 -0.01 -8.95 -14.38
C THR A 100 -0.83 -8.58 -13.15
N THR A 101 -2.12 -8.91 -13.10
CA THR A 101 -2.92 -8.67 -11.89
C THR A 101 -2.36 -9.48 -10.73
N VAL A 102 -2.12 -10.78 -10.95
CA VAL A 102 -1.51 -11.69 -9.97
C VAL A 102 -0.14 -11.19 -9.53
N LEU A 103 0.71 -10.79 -10.48
CA LEU A 103 2.03 -10.20 -10.21
C LEU A 103 1.96 -9.02 -9.23
N HIS A 104 1.11 -8.03 -9.51
CA HIS A 104 1.00 -6.87 -8.64
C HIS A 104 0.39 -7.22 -7.29
N THR A 105 -0.62 -8.10 -7.22
CA THR A 105 -1.12 -8.55 -5.91
C THR A 105 -0.04 -9.23 -5.09
N ILE A 106 0.76 -10.10 -5.70
CA ILE A 106 1.81 -10.83 -4.99
C ILE A 106 2.88 -9.88 -4.46
N HIS A 107 3.34 -8.93 -5.28
CA HIS A 107 4.43 -8.02 -4.88
C HIS A 107 3.98 -6.83 -4.03
N GLU A 108 2.88 -6.19 -4.38
CA GLU A 108 2.43 -4.95 -3.73
C GLU A 108 1.57 -5.25 -2.49
N ASP A 109 0.59 -6.16 -2.65
CA ASP A 109 -0.45 -6.38 -1.66
C ASP A 109 -0.05 -7.49 -0.66
N LEU A 110 0.36 -8.68 -1.14
CA LEU A 110 0.79 -9.83 -0.30
C LEU A 110 2.28 -9.78 0.10
N ARG A 111 3.09 -9.00 -0.63
CA ARG A 111 4.54 -8.84 -0.43
C ARG A 111 5.33 -10.17 -0.41
N CYS A 112 4.90 -11.16 -1.18
CA CYS A 112 5.65 -12.39 -1.31
C CYS A 112 6.78 -12.21 -2.35
N ASN A 113 7.96 -12.72 -2.03
CA ASN A 113 9.08 -12.79 -2.96
C ASN A 113 9.33 -14.25 -3.34
N SER A 114 9.60 -14.50 -4.62
CA SER A 114 10.04 -15.82 -5.05
C SER A 114 11.43 -16.08 -4.45
N TYR A 115 11.51 -17.07 -3.55
CA TYR A 115 12.79 -17.49 -3.02
C TYR A 115 13.27 -18.70 -3.82
N VAL A 116 14.46 -18.58 -4.41
CA VAL A 116 15.13 -19.74 -5.01
C VAL A 116 15.62 -20.62 -3.86
N LEU A 117 14.96 -21.77 -3.65
CA LEU A 117 15.42 -22.77 -2.69
C LEU A 117 16.83 -23.21 -3.09
N ARG A 118 17.84 -22.81 -2.30
CA ARG A 118 19.20 -23.30 -2.50
C ARG A 118 19.21 -24.79 -2.18
N VAL A 119 19.49 -25.61 -3.18
CA VAL A 119 19.65 -27.06 -3.03
C VAL A 119 20.73 -27.32 -1.98
N ARG A 120 20.33 -27.86 -0.82
CA ARG A 120 21.24 -28.37 0.21
C ARG A 120 21.23 -29.89 0.17
N GLN A 121 22.16 -30.53 0.87
CA GLN A 121 22.07 -31.97 1.12
C GLN A 121 20.70 -32.30 1.72
N MET A 122 19.98 -33.21 1.07
CA MET A 122 18.75 -33.79 1.59
C MET A 122 19.09 -34.51 2.90
N LEU A 123 18.45 -34.10 3.99
CA LEU A 123 18.60 -34.78 5.28
C LEU A 123 17.65 -35.97 5.32
N SER A 124 18.21 -37.17 5.48
CA SER A 124 17.40 -38.34 5.85
C SER A 124 16.78 -38.13 7.23
N ASP A 125 15.69 -38.84 7.54
CA ASP A 125 15.01 -38.68 8.82
C ASP A 125 15.90 -39.04 10.01
N ALA A 126 16.82 -40.01 9.83
CA ALA A 126 17.85 -40.32 10.82
C ALA A 126 18.81 -39.13 11.06
N MET A 127 19.19 -38.39 10.02
CA MET A 127 20.03 -37.20 10.15
C MET A 127 19.27 -36.05 10.81
N LYS A 128 17.98 -35.87 10.50
CA LYS A 128 17.12 -34.88 11.17
C LYS A 128 17.04 -35.16 12.67
N LYS A 129 16.81 -36.43 13.06
CA LYS A 129 16.76 -36.84 14.46
C LYS A 129 18.07 -36.57 15.20
N LYS A 130 19.21 -36.99 14.65
CA LYS A 130 20.54 -36.71 15.24
C LYS A 130 20.86 -35.22 15.37
N ARG A 131 20.38 -34.39 14.43
CA ARG A 131 20.53 -32.94 14.50
C ARG A 131 19.64 -32.35 15.60
N LEU A 132 18.39 -32.77 15.68
CA LEU A 132 17.46 -32.33 16.72
C LEU A 132 18.01 -32.65 18.11
N GLU A 133 18.44 -33.89 18.35
CA GLU A 133 19.06 -34.32 19.61
C GLU A 133 20.28 -33.46 19.99
N ARG A 134 21.17 -33.17 19.02
CA ARG A 134 22.33 -32.30 19.25
C ARG A 134 21.92 -30.86 19.57
N CYS A 135 20.96 -30.31 18.85
CA CYS A 135 20.44 -28.96 19.10
C CYS A 135 19.79 -28.87 20.48
N GLU A 136 19.01 -29.86 20.89
CA GLU A 136 18.39 -29.91 22.22
C GLU A 136 19.43 -29.96 23.34
N LEU A 137 20.49 -30.75 23.18
CA LEU A 137 21.62 -30.78 24.11
C LEU A 137 22.32 -29.43 24.19
N TRP A 138 22.53 -28.76 23.06
CA TRP A 138 23.17 -27.45 23.01
C TRP A 138 22.30 -26.36 23.65
N VAL A 139 21.00 -26.34 23.37
CA VAL A 139 20.07 -25.39 24.01
C VAL A 139 20.06 -25.60 25.52
N LYS A 140 20.02 -26.86 25.99
CA LYS A 140 20.08 -27.18 27.42
C LYS A 140 21.44 -26.81 28.05
N GLY A 141 22.55 -27.02 27.34
CA GLY A 141 23.90 -26.75 27.84
C GLY A 141 24.33 -25.29 27.82
N VAL A 142 23.78 -24.47 26.92
CA VAL A 142 24.11 -23.03 26.78
C VAL A 142 23.18 -22.14 27.61
N LEU A 143 21.93 -22.57 27.89
CA LEU A 143 20.97 -21.83 28.72
C LEU A 143 20.83 -22.36 30.16
N ALA A 144 21.46 -23.46 30.53
CA ALA A 144 21.52 -23.84 31.95
C ALA A 144 22.41 -22.81 32.67
N PRO A 145 21.90 -22.06 33.66
CA PRO A 145 22.75 -21.22 34.48
C PRO A 145 23.79 -22.13 35.11
N GLN A 146 25.07 -21.82 34.88
CA GLN A 146 26.17 -22.46 35.61
C GLN A 146 25.88 -22.19 37.09
N GLN A 147 25.39 -23.21 37.79
CA GLN A 147 25.15 -23.09 39.23
C GLN A 147 26.51 -22.86 39.92
N PRO A 148 26.56 -21.95 40.89
CA PRO A 148 27.81 -21.51 41.52
C PRO A 148 28.56 -22.64 42.23
#